data_AF-A0A3C2E3A1-F1
#
_entry.id   AF-A0A3C2E3A1-F1
#
_cell.length_a   1.000
_cell.length_b   1.000
_cell.length_c   1.000
_cell.angle_alpha   90.00
_cell.angle_beta   90.00
_cell.angle_gamma   90.00
#
_symmetry.space_group_name_H-M   'P 1'
#
loop_
_entity.id
_entity.type
_entity.pdbx_description
1 polymer ?
#
loop_
_entity_poly.entity_id
_entity_poly.type
_entity_poly.pdbx_seq_one_letter_code
_entity_poly.pdbx_strand_id
1 'polypeptide(L)'
;MSTPQASVAPDAVEVSQTQSDLRSASRQLRDQYREAGWATASGTAAFGQLANMLLNGRQADSARTPVQRYLDVNAPADRDAADIFTALDTDLSTATSLAGTVAVHARTISQGGTVNAATLGDDLDAAEQAIASVARALEFFSAAVDSVADRLDPEHQDSLRARQAQLRVEFERLGEAADGIADRRRSVRNGIFS
;
A
#
# COMPACT_ATOMS: atom_id res chain seq x y z
N MET A 1 14.08 -50.08 30.01
CA MET A 1 14.14 -48.62 30.22
C MET A 1 14.37 -47.99 28.85
N SER A 2 13.30 -47.49 28.23
CA SER A 2 13.35 -46.88 26.90
C SER A 2 13.72 -45.41 27.03
N THR A 3 14.81 -45.01 26.39
CA THR A 3 15.24 -43.62 26.25
C THR A 3 14.20 -42.85 25.41
N PRO A 4 13.71 -41.68 25.85
CA PRO A 4 12.83 -40.88 25.00
C PRO A 4 13.66 -40.28 23.85
N GLN A 5 13.27 -40.59 22.61
CA GLN A 5 13.72 -39.86 21.43
C GLN A 5 13.29 -38.40 21.58
N ALA A 6 14.26 -37.49 21.64
CA ALA A 6 14.02 -36.07 21.46
C ALA A 6 13.56 -35.85 20.02
N SER A 7 12.27 -35.57 19.83
CA SER A 7 11.75 -35.03 18.58
C SER A 7 12.40 -33.67 18.35
N VAL A 8 13.38 -33.62 17.46
CA VAL A 8 13.92 -32.38 16.92
C VAL A 8 12.78 -31.71 16.16
N ALA A 9 12.21 -30.65 16.74
CA ALA A 9 11.30 -29.77 16.02
C ALA A 9 12.03 -29.25 14.76
N PRO A 10 11.36 -29.14 13.61
CA PRO A 10 11.99 -28.58 12.41
C PRO A 10 12.53 -27.19 12.75
N ASP A 11 13.81 -26.95 12.42
CA ASP A 11 14.52 -25.68 12.61
C ASP A 11 13.58 -24.51 12.28
N ALA A 12 13.23 -23.72 13.29
CA ALA A 12 12.48 -22.50 13.09
C ALA A 12 13.35 -21.60 12.19
N VAL A 13 12.85 -21.32 10.98
CA VAL A 13 13.51 -20.42 10.04
C VAL A 13 13.57 -19.03 10.68
N GLU A 14 14.71 -18.67 11.27
CA GLU A 14 14.87 -17.42 12.00
C GLU A 14 14.88 -16.24 11.00
N VAL A 15 13.87 -15.38 11.07
CA VAL A 15 13.69 -14.21 10.20
C VAL A 15 14.45 -13.04 10.81
N SER A 16 15.20 -12.28 10.00
CA SER A 16 15.90 -11.11 10.54
C SER A 16 14.92 -10.02 10.97
N GLN A 17 15.33 -9.17 11.92
CA GLN A 17 14.48 -8.08 12.41
C GLN A 17 13.96 -7.22 11.25
N THR A 18 14.82 -6.86 10.28
CA THR A 18 14.43 -6.07 9.11
C THR A 18 13.38 -6.75 8.24
N GLN A 19 13.46 -8.07 8.06
CA GLN A 19 12.44 -8.84 7.31
C GLN A 19 11.11 -8.86 8.07
N SER A 20 11.15 -9.02 9.40
CA SER A 20 9.97 -8.90 10.24
C SER A 20 9.33 -7.51 10.15
N ASP A 21 10.16 -6.47 10.22
CA ASP A 21 9.75 -5.06 10.13
C ASP A 21 9.11 -4.75 8.78
N LEU A 22 9.70 -5.21 7.66
CA LEU A 22 9.10 -5.07 6.32
C LEU A 22 7.70 -5.67 6.28
N ARG A 23 7.55 -6.90 6.75
CA ARG A 23 6.26 -7.62 6.71
C ARG A 23 5.23 -6.94 7.61
N SER A 24 5.66 -6.44 8.76
CA SER A 24 4.80 -5.70 9.69
C SER A 24 4.34 -4.37 9.06
N ALA A 25 5.27 -3.58 8.54
CA ALA A 25 4.99 -2.31 7.89
C ALA A 25 4.09 -2.48 6.65
N SER A 26 4.33 -3.52 5.84
CA SER A 26 3.49 -3.85 4.68
C SER A 26 2.06 -4.25 5.09
N ARG A 27 1.88 -4.99 6.19
CA ARG A 27 0.53 -5.26 6.74
C ARG A 27 -0.14 -3.97 7.22
N GLN A 28 0.56 -3.18 8.04
CA GLN A 28 0.05 -1.92 8.57
C GLN A 28 -0.38 -0.96 7.46
N LEU A 29 0.45 -0.79 6.42
CA LEU A 29 0.11 0.03 5.25
C LEU A 29 -1.20 -0.43 4.61
N ARG A 30 -1.31 -1.73 4.34
CA ARG A 30 -2.48 -2.29 3.64
C ARG A 30 -3.74 -2.22 4.49
N ASP A 31 -3.63 -2.46 5.79
CA ASP A 31 -4.75 -2.39 6.71
C ASP A 31 -5.23 -0.94 6.84
N GLN A 32 -4.31 0.02 7.04
CA GLN A 32 -4.65 1.44 7.06
C GLN A 32 -5.32 1.89 5.75
N TYR A 33 -4.78 1.51 4.60
CA TYR A 33 -5.32 1.91 3.30
C TYR A 33 -6.69 1.28 3.03
N ARG A 34 -6.96 0.09 3.57
CA ARG A 34 -8.26 -0.58 3.47
C ARG A 34 -9.28 0.09 4.40
N GLU A 35 -8.89 0.34 5.64
CA GLU A 35 -9.74 0.98 6.66
C GLU A 35 -10.12 2.41 6.26
N ALA A 36 -9.17 3.17 5.72
CA ALA A 36 -9.42 4.52 5.20
C ALA A 36 -10.11 4.53 3.82
N GLY A 37 -10.26 3.38 3.18
CA GLY A 37 -10.95 3.23 1.90
C GLY A 37 -10.13 3.58 0.64
N TRP A 38 -8.89 4.06 0.79
CA TRP A 38 -8.01 4.51 -0.29
C TRP A 38 -7.61 3.38 -1.26
N ALA A 39 -7.57 2.13 -0.80
CA ALA A 39 -7.17 0.98 -1.61
C ALA A 39 -8.34 0.06 -2.03
N THR A 40 -9.60 0.51 -1.91
CA THR A 40 -10.73 -0.32 -2.31
C THR A 40 -10.81 -0.43 -3.84
N ALA A 41 -10.65 -1.66 -4.33
CA ALA A 41 -10.56 -1.95 -5.76
C ALA A 41 -11.80 -1.47 -6.54
N SER A 42 -11.56 -0.70 -7.58
CA SER A 42 -12.50 -0.41 -8.67
C SER A 42 -12.79 -1.64 -9.56
N GLY A 43 -12.18 -2.81 -9.30
CA GLY A 43 -12.29 -4.02 -10.15
C GLY A 43 -13.33 -5.06 -9.72
N THR A 44 -13.26 -5.57 -8.48
CA THR A 44 -14.17 -6.64 -8.01
C THR A 44 -15.55 -6.13 -7.62
N ALA A 45 -15.64 -4.90 -7.10
CA ALA A 45 -16.92 -4.23 -6.88
C ALA A 45 -17.63 -3.96 -8.23
N ALA A 46 -16.88 -3.58 -9.27
CA ALA A 46 -17.42 -3.35 -10.60
C ALA A 46 -17.91 -4.65 -11.28
N PHE A 47 -17.19 -5.77 -11.13
CA PHE A 47 -17.65 -7.06 -11.66
C PHE A 47 -18.87 -7.60 -10.90
N GLY A 48 -18.91 -7.43 -9.57
CA GLY A 48 -20.08 -7.76 -8.76
C GLY A 48 -21.31 -6.90 -9.11
N GLN A 49 -21.11 -5.60 -9.35
CA GLN A 49 -22.16 -4.70 -9.83
C GLN A 49 -22.65 -5.05 -11.23
N LEU A 50 -21.74 -5.38 -12.16
CA LEU A 50 -22.09 -5.82 -13.51
C LEU A 50 -22.89 -7.13 -13.47
N ALA A 51 -22.43 -8.12 -12.71
CA ALA A 51 -23.15 -9.38 -12.53
C ALA A 51 -24.53 -9.17 -11.90
N ASN A 52 -24.64 -8.28 -10.91
CA ASN A 52 -25.91 -7.93 -10.27
C ASN A 52 -26.84 -7.16 -11.21
N MET A 53 -26.31 -6.28 -12.08
CA MET A 53 -27.06 -5.54 -13.09
C MET A 53 -27.62 -6.46 -14.18
N LEU A 54 -26.82 -7.43 -14.63
CA LEU A 54 -27.23 -8.45 -15.60
C LEU A 54 -28.29 -9.41 -15.05
N LEU A 55 -28.23 -9.74 -13.75
CA LEU A 55 -29.15 -10.69 -13.11
C LEU A 55 -30.45 -10.04 -12.62
N ASN A 56 -30.41 -8.80 -12.13
CA ASN A 56 -31.55 -8.21 -11.42
C ASN A 56 -32.22 -7.03 -12.14
N GLY A 57 -31.73 -6.60 -13.31
CA GLY A 57 -32.41 -5.64 -14.20
C GLY A 57 -32.73 -4.27 -13.60
N ARG A 58 -32.25 -3.98 -12.39
CA ARG A 58 -32.37 -2.67 -11.74
C ARG A 58 -31.12 -1.88 -12.08
N GLN A 59 -31.29 -0.65 -12.57
CA GLN A 59 -30.27 0.37 -12.43
C GLN A 59 -29.95 0.42 -10.93
N ALA A 60 -28.79 -0.12 -10.56
CA ALA A 60 -28.29 0.10 -9.22
C ALA A 60 -28.26 1.62 -9.05
N ASP A 61 -28.89 2.16 -8.01
CA ASP A 61 -28.48 3.46 -7.48
C ASP A 61 -26.95 3.41 -7.47
N SER A 62 -26.32 4.17 -8.37
CA SER A 62 -24.92 4.00 -8.74
C SER A 62 -24.10 3.94 -7.47
N ALA A 63 -23.65 2.74 -7.06
CA ALA A 63 -23.14 2.60 -5.71
C ALA A 63 -21.92 3.52 -5.61
N ARG A 64 -21.92 4.38 -4.57
CA ARG A 64 -20.95 5.46 -4.45
C ARG A 64 -19.53 4.91 -4.61
N THR A 65 -18.74 5.55 -5.46
CA THR A 65 -17.33 5.20 -5.64
C THR A 65 -16.58 5.39 -4.31
N PRO A 66 -15.41 4.76 -4.12
CA PRO A 66 -14.58 5.01 -2.95
C PRO A 66 -14.30 6.50 -2.71
N VAL A 67 -13.99 7.24 -3.78
CA VAL A 67 -13.76 8.69 -3.75
C VAL A 67 -15.01 9.44 -3.30
N GLN A 68 -16.19 9.11 -3.84
CA GLN A 68 -17.44 9.75 -3.42
C GLN A 68 -17.73 9.52 -1.93
N ARG A 69 -17.59 8.28 -1.45
CA ARG A 69 -17.79 7.97 -0.02
C ARG A 69 -16.83 8.75 0.87
N TYR A 70 -15.58 8.90 0.44
CA TYR A 70 -14.60 9.71 1.16
C TYR A 70 -14.98 11.19 1.19
N LEU A 71 -15.36 11.76 0.04
CA LEU A 71 -15.70 13.18 -0.07
C LEU A 71 -17.01 13.52 0.64
N ASP A 72 -17.98 12.59 0.71
CA ASP A 72 -19.19 12.78 1.51
C ASP A 72 -18.88 13.05 3.00
N VAL A 73 -17.79 12.47 3.51
CA VAL A 73 -17.36 12.59 4.91
C VAL A 73 -16.41 13.78 5.08
N ASN A 74 -15.42 13.90 4.20
CA ASN A 74 -14.30 14.83 4.37
C ASN A 74 -14.46 16.15 3.60
N ALA A 75 -15.41 16.23 2.68
CA ALA A 75 -15.68 17.41 1.87
C ALA A 75 -17.19 17.58 1.55
N PRO A 76 -18.11 17.52 2.54
CA PRO A 76 -19.52 17.82 2.29
C PRO A 76 -19.68 19.24 1.73
N ALA A 77 -20.80 19.51 1.05
CA ALA A 77 -20.99 20.69 0.22
C ALA A 77 -20.79 22.04 0.94
N ASP A 78 -21.06 22.07 2.25
CA ASP A 78 -20.96 23.23 3.14
C ASP A 78 -19.60 23.36 3.86
N ARG A 79 -18.69 22.39 3.67
CA ARG A 79 -17.37 22.42 4.31
C ARG A 79 -16.45 23.44 3.66
N ASP A 80 -15.72 24.17 4.52
CA ASP A 80 -14.74 25.18 4.12
C ASP A 80 -13.54 24.55 3.38
N ALA A 81 -12.97 25.30 2.43
CA ALA A 81 -11.81 24.91 1.64
C ALA A 81 -10.61 24.49 2.51
N ALA A 82 -10.33 25.22 3.60
CA ALA A 82 -9.23 24.94 4.51
C ALA A 82 -9.42 23.60 5.24
N ASP A 83 -10.65 23.27 5.61
CA ASP A 83 -10.96 22.01 6.29
C ASP A 83 -10.88 20.81 5.32
N ILE A 84 -11.29 21.00 4.06
CA ILE A 84 -11.13 19.99 3.00
C ILE A 84 -9.65 19.74 2.73
N PHE A 85 -8.88 20.81 2.56
CA PHE A 85 -7.43 20.76 2.39
C PHE A 85 -6.77 20.01 3.54
N THR A 86 -7.10 20.37 4.79
CA THR A 86 -6.52 19.75 5.98
C THR A 86 -6.77 18.23 6.04
N ALA A 87 -7.99 17.79 5.69
CA ALA A 87 -8.30 16.36 5.64
C ALA A 87 -7.47 15.62 4.57
N LEU A 88 -7.42 16.15 3.35
CA LEU A 88 -6.64 15.56 2.26
C LEU A 88 -5.14 15.58 2.53
N ASP A 89 -4.59 16.66 3.07
CA ASP A 89 -3.17 16.78 3.41
C ASP A 89 -2.77 15.80 4.51
N THR A 90 -3.62 15.64 5.53
CA THR A 90 -3.40 14.66 6.61
C THR A 90 -3.36 13.25 6.03
N ASP A 91 -4.35 12.86 5.24
CA ASP A 91 -4.46 11.52 4.69
C ASP A 91 -3.35 11.20 3.69
N LEU A 92 -2.99 12.14 2.81
CA LEU A 92 -1.84 12.00 1.90
C LEU A 92 -0.53 11.90 2.67
N SER A 93 -0.35 12.67 3.74
CA SER A 93 0.85 12.61 4.58
C SER A 93 0.96 11.26 5.29
N THR A 94 -0.14 10.74 5.82
CA THR A 94 -0.21 9.39 6.41
C THR A 94 0.11 8.32 5.36
N ALA A 95 -0.49 8.41 4.17
CA ALA A 95 -0.24 7.46 3.08
C ALA A 95 1.25 7.44 2.68
N THR A 96 1.85 8.63 2.55
CA THR A 96 3.27 8.82 2.20
C THR A 96 4.18 8.26 3.28
N SER A 97 3.90 8.55 4.55
CA SER A 97 4.70 8.07 5.67
C SER A 97 4.74 6.53 5.73
N LEU A 98 3.58 5.88 5.58
CA LEU A 98 3.49 4.42 5.57
C LEU A 98 4.25 3.81 4.38
N ALA A 99 4.08 4.38 3.17
CA ALA A 99 4.81 3.94 1.98
C ALA A 99 6.32 4.07 2.18
N GLY A 100 6.78 5.20 2.72
CA GLY A 100 8.20 5.44 3.02
C GLY A 100 8.77 4.44 4.03
N THR A 101 8.03 4.09 5.09
CA THR A 101 8.48 3.06 6.05
C THR A 101 8.70 1.70 5.37
N VAL A 102 7.76 1.27 4.53
CA VAL A 102 7.94 0.02 3.77
C VAL A 102 9.13 0.12 2.81
N ALA A 103 9.28 1.24 2.10
CA ALA A 103 10.38 1.48 1.16
C ALA A 103 11.75 1.38 1.84
N VAL A 104 11.89 1.95 3.03
CA VAL A 104 13.13 1.89 3.83
C VAL A 104 13.48 0.44 4.19
N HIS A 105 12.53 -0.33 4.75
CA HIS A 105 12.81 -1.71 5.13
C HIS A 105 13.09 -2.60 3.91
N ALA A 106 12.35 -2.43 2.83
CA ALA A 106 12.58 -3.16 1.57
C ALA A 106 13.96 -2.85 1.00
N ARG A 107 14.38 -1.58 1.03
CA ARG A 107 15.71 -1.15 0.58
C ARG A 107 16.83 -1.74 1.44
N THR A 108 16.66 -1.82 2.76
CA THR A 108 17.65 -2.47 3.63
C THR A 108 17.84 -3.95 3.28
N ILE A 109 16.75 -4.65 2.92
CA ILE A 109 16.80 -6.05 2.47
C ILE A 109 17.46 -6.15 1.10
N SER A 110 17.17 -5.25 0.15
CA SER A 110 17.78 -5.29 -1.18
C SER A 110 19.29 -4.99 -1.16
N GLN A 111 19.75 -4.09 -0.29
CA GLN A 111 21.14 -3.58 -0.29
C GLN A 111 22.14 -4.37 0.56
N GLY A 112 21.77 -5.54 1.08
CA GLY A 112 22.75 -6.41 1.77
C GLY A 112 22.66 -6.45 3.28
N GLY A 113 21.54 -6.06 3.90
CA GLY A 113 21.29 -6.39 5.31
C GLY A 113 21.38 -7.89 5.58
N THR A 114 21.60 -8.28 6.84
CA THR A 114 21.49 -9.69 7.27
C THR A 114 20.06 -10.15 7.05
N VAL A 115 19.86 -11.13 6.17
CA VAL A 115 18.54 -11.65 5.79
C VAL A 115 18.58 -13.16 5.76
N ASN A 116 17.44 -13.77 6.06
CA ASN A 116 17.26 -15.18 5.81
C ASN A 116 16.91 -15.39 4.34
N ALA A 117 17.84 -15.99 3.60
CA ALA A 117 17.70 -16.28 2.18
C ALA A 117 16.46 -17.12 1.83
N ALA A 118 16.04 -18.02 2.72
CA ALA A 118 14.88 -18.89 2.51
C ALA A 118 13.56 -18.12 2.47
N THR A 119 13.52 -16.91 3.07
CA THR A 119 12.28 -16.13 3.24
C THR A 119 12.23 -14.86 2.38
N LEU A 120 13.22 -14.66 1.49
CA LEU A 120 13.23 -13.56 0.52
C LEU A 120 12.03 -13.58 -0.44
N GLY A 121 11.39 -14.74 -0.64
CA GLY A 121 10.12 -14.83 -1.39
C GLY A 121 9.01 -14.05 -0.69
N ASP A 122 8.83 -14.28 0.62
CA ASP A 122 7.82 -13.59 1.41
C ASP A 122 8.08 -12.07 1.48
N ASP A 123 9.35 -11.66 1.50
CA ASP A 123 9.73 -10.25 1.51
C ASP A 123 9.39 -9.57 0.18
N LEU A 124 9.64 -10.25 -0.94
CA LEU A 124 9.23 -9.76 -2.26
C LEU A 124 7.71 -9.64 -2.34
N ASP A 125 6.98 -10.68 -1.93
CA ASP A 125 5.51 -10.67 -1.91
C ASP A 125 4.97 -9.53 -1.05
N ALA A 126 5.62 -9.23 0.09
CA ALA A 126 5.25 -8.12 0.96
C ALA A 126 5.49 -6.74 0.30
N ALA A 127 6.58 -6.59 -0.46
CA ALA A 127 6.88 -5.37 -1.20
C ALA A 127 5.91 -5.18 -2.39
N GLU A 128 5.65 -6.22 -3.18
CA GLU A 128 4.70 -6.19 -4.31
C GLU A 128 3.27 -5.86 -3.86
N GLN A 129 2.83 -6.42 -2.74
CA GLN A 129 1.52 -6.10 -2.16
C GLN A 129 1.44 -4.65 -1.68
N ALA A 130 2.54 -4.09 -1.17
CA ALA A 130 2.60 -2.67 -0.81
C ALA A 130 2.55 -1.77 -2.05
N ILE A 131 3.31 -2.08 -3.10
CA ILE A 131 3.28 -1.38 -4.40
C ILE A 131 1.86 -1.33 -4.94
N ALA A 132 1.15 -2.46 -4.96
CA ALA A 132 -0.23 -2.51 -5.43
C ALA A 132 -1.19 -1.63 -4.61
N SER A 133 -0.96 -1.49 -3.30
CA SER A 133 -1.77 -0.61 -2.45
C SER A 133 -1.44 0.87 -2.65
N VAL A 134 -0.16 1.22 -2.80
CA VAL A 134 0.28 2.59 -3.08
C VAL A 134 -0.22 3.07 -4.45
N ALA A 135 -0.19 2.20 -5.47
CA ALA A 135 -0.76 2.52 -6.78
C ALA A 135 -2.25 2.90 -6.69
N ARG A 136 -3.05 2.11 -5.96
CA ARG A 136 -4.49 2.41 -5.75
C ARG A 136 -4.70 3.70 -4.97
N ALA A 137 -3.89 3.95 -3.94
CA ALA A 137 -3.97 5.21 -3.19
C ALA A 137 -3.62 6.42 -4.06
N LEU A 138 -2.63 6.32 -4.95
CA LEU A 138 -2.31 7.38 -5.91
C LEU A 138 -3.47 7.69 -6.84
N GLU A 139 -4.12 6.66 -7.41
CA GLU A 139 -5.32 6.83 -8.24
C GLU A 139 -6.46 7.49 -7.44
N PHE A 140 -6.69 7.00 -6.22
CA PHE A 140 -7.70 7.53 -5.31
C PHE A 140 -7.48 9.01 -4.99
N PHE A 141 -6.27 9.38 -4.55
CA PHE A 141 -5.98 10.77 -4.18
C PHE A 141 -5.93 11.70 -5.38
N SER A 142 -5.52 11.22 -6.56
CA SER A 142 -5.63 12.00 -7.80
C SER A 142 -7.09 12.37 -8.05
N ALA A 143 -7.98 11.37 -8.08
CA ALA A 143 -9.40 11.59 -8.31
C ALA A 143 -10.06 12.43 -7.21
N ALA A 144 -9.67 12.25 -5.94
CA ALA A 144 -10.22 13.03 -4.84
C ALA A 144 -9.84 14.51 -4.93
N VAL A 145 -8.56 14.82 -5.20
CA VAL A 145 -8.07 16.19 -5.36
C VAL A 145 -8.72 16.86 -6.57
N ASP A 146 -8.79 16.17 -7.72
CA ASP A 146 -9.43 16.69 -8.93
C ASP A 146 -10.92 17.00 -8.70
N SER A 147 -11.61 16.18 -7.89
CA SER A 147 -13.04 16.36 -7.59
C SER A 147 -13.34 17.57 -6.71
N VAL A 148 -12.36 18.09 -5.96
CA VAL A 148 -12.54 19.26 -5.08
C VAL A 148 -11.73 20.47 -5.53
N ALA A 149 -11.01 20.39 -6.65
CA ALA A 149 -10.09 21.43 -7.10
C ALA A 149 -10.76 22.82 -7.18
N ASP A 150 -11.96 22.91 -7.76
CA ASP A 150 -12.70 24.18 -7.89
C ASP A 150 -13.12 24.81 -6.56
N ARG A 151 -13.04 24.05 -5.46
CA ARG A 151 -13.37 24.50 -4.10
C ARG A 151 -12.14 24.89 -3.29
N LEU A 152 -10.94 24.61 -3.79
CA LEU A 152 -9.69 24.84 -3.10
C LEU A 152 -8.99 26.08 -3.65
N ASP A 153 -8.40 26.87 -2.76
CA ASP A 153 -7.50 27.95 -3.15
C ASP A 153 -6.29 27.40 -3.93
N PRO A 154 -5.72 28.17 -4.87
CA PRO A 154 -4.57 27.73 -5.66
C PRO A 154 -3.39 27.21 -4.83
N GLU A 155 -3.11 27.83 -3.68
CA GLU A 155 -2.04 27.41 -2.76
C GLU A 155 -2.31 26.02 -2.15
N HIS A 156 -3.57 25.75 -1.77
CA HIS A 156 -3.96 24.43 -1.29
C HIS A 156 -3.83 23.36 -2.38
N GLN A 157 -4.21 23.68 -3.62
CA GLN A 157 -4.06 22.76 -4.75
C GLN A 157 -2.58 22.42 -5.02
N ASP A 158 -1.71 23.44 -5.03
CA ASP A 158 -0.29 23.24 -5.28
C ASP A 158 0.39 22.43 -4.16
N SER A 159 -0.02 22.67 -2.91
CA SER A 159 0.43 21.86 -1.77
C SER A 159 0.01 20.39 -1.90
N LEU A 160 -1.26 20.11 -2.22
CA LEU A 160 -1.75 18.73 -2.41
C LEU A 160 -1.05 18.03 -3.60
N ARG A 161 -0.77 18.74 -4.69
CA ARG A 161 0.02 18.20 -5.82
C ARG A 161 1.44 17.85 -5.39
N ALA A 162 2.08 18.69 -4.56
CA ALA A 162 3.40 18.39 -4.00
C ALA A 162 3.37 17.15 -3.11
N ARG A 163 2.32 16.97 -2.29
CA ARG A 163 2.13 15.74 -1.48
C ARG A 163 1.92 14.50 -2.34
N GLN A 164 1.12 14.58 -3.40
CA GLN A 164 0.97 13.48 -4.35
C GLN A 164 2.31 13.12 -5.02
N ALA A 165 3.13 14.10 -5.35
CA ALA A 165 4.47 13.87 -5.88
C ALA A 165 5.37 13.14 -4.86
N GLN A 166 5.29 13.47 -3.57
CA GLN A 166 6.00 12.74 -2.52
C GLN A 166 5.56 11.27 -2.43
N LEU A 167 4.25 11.00 -2.48
CA LEU A 167 3.75 9.63 -2.50
C LEU A 167 4.23 8.85 -3.74
N ARG A 168 4.32 9.51 -4.91
CA ARG A 168 4.89 8.91 -6.14
C ARG A 168 6.37 8.56 -5.97
N VAL A 169 7.15 9.42 -5.32
CA VAL A 169 8.56 9.12 -5.03
C VAL A 169 8.69 7.87 -4.15
N GLU A 170 7.84 7.71 -3.13
CA GLU A 170 7.86 6.49 -2.31
C GLU A 170 7.38 5.25 -3.07
N PHE A 171 6.44 5.40 -4.00
CA PHE A 171 6.04 4.33 -4.93
C PHE A 171 7.21 3.86 -5.81
N GLU A 172 7.96 4.79 -6.40
CA GLU A 172 9.14 4.48 -7.22
C GLU A 172 10.23 3.79 -6.39
N ARG A 173 10.52 4.30 -5.19
CA ARG A 173 11.48 3.68 -4.25
C ARG A 173 11.09 2.26 -3.84
N LEU A 174 9.79 2.00 -3.65
CA LEU A 174 9.29 0.65 -3.41
C LEU A 174 9.55 -0.27 -4.59
N GLY A 175 9.32 0.20 -5.82
CA GLY A 175 9.62 -0.53 -7.04
C GLY A 175 11.09 -0.92 -7.15
N GLU A 176 11.99 0.07 -7.00
CA GLU A 176 13.45 -0.17 -6.99
C GLU A 176 13.87 -1.17 -5.91
N ALA A 177 13.29 -1.07 -4.72
CA ALA A 177 13.58 -1.98 -3.62
C ALA A 177 13.08 -3.41 -3.90
N ALA A 178 11.88 -3.57 -4.46
CA ALA A 178 11.33 -4.87 -4.85
C ALA A 178 12.19 -5.56 -5.93
N ASP A 179 12.61 -4.81 -6.95
CA ASP A 179 13.53 -5.31 -7.98
C ASP A 179 14.84 -5.79 -7.36
N GLY A 180 15.41 -5.02 -6.44
CA GLY A 180 16.63 -5.41 -5.73
C GLY A 180 16.45 -6.65 -4.85
N ILE A 181 15.28 -6.83 -4.20
CA ILE A 181 14.95 -8.08 -3.48
C ILE A 181 14.87 -9.25 -4.44
N ALA A 182 14.22 -9.08 -5.60
CA ALA A 182 14.09 -10.12 -6.62
C ALA A 182 15.47 -10.55 -7.18
N ASP A 183 16.36 -9.59 -7.45
CA ASP A 183 17.73 -9.86 -7.88
C ASP A 183 18.57 -10.54 -6.81
N ARG A 184 18.42 -10.15 -5.53
CA ARG A 184 19.07 -10.83 -4.41
C ARG A 184 18.59 -12.27 -4.29
N ARG A 185 17.28 -12.51 -4.37
CA ARG A 185 16.68 -13.86 -4.37
C ARG A 185 17.21 -14.72 -5.52
N ARG A 186 17.33 -14.15 -6.72
CA ARG A 186 17.93 -14.81 -7.88
C ARG A 186 19.40 -15.15 -7.63
N SER A 187 20.16 -14.23 -7.06
CA SER A 187 21.59 -14.42 -6.77
C SER A 187 21.83 -15.53 -5.74
N VAL A 188 21.03 -15.59 -4.68
CA VAL A 188 21.04 -16.68 -3.68
C VAL A 188 20.71 -18.02 -4.36
N ARG A 189 19.64 -18.06 -5.16
CA ARG A 189 19.23 -19.28 -5.88
C ARG A 189 20.32 -19.80 -6.82
N ASN A 190 21.08 -18.89 -7.44
CA ASN A 190 22.14 -19.23 -8.37
C ASN A 190 23.51 -19.45 -7.69
N GLY A 191 23.59 -19.37 -6.35
CA GLY A 191 24.84 -19.57 -5.60
C GLY A 191 25.89 -18.46 -5.79
N ILE A 192 25.48 -17.27 -6.24
CA ILE A 192 26.39 -16.16 -6.58
C ILE A 192 26.88 -15.42 -5.32
N PHE A 193 26.12 -15.47 -4.22
CA PHE A 193 26.55 -15.00 -2.91
C PHE A 193 26.21 -16.07 -1.87
N SER A 194 27.26 -16.60 -1.21
CA SER A 194 27.19 -17.48 -0.03
C SER A 194 27.66 -16.70 1.18
#